data_AF-A0A923I7J4-F1
#
_entry.id   AF-A0A923I7J4-F1
#
_cell.length_a   1.000
_cell.length_b   1.000
_cell.length_c   1.000
_cell.angle_alpha   90.00
_cell.angle_beta   90.00
_cell.angle_gamma   90.00
#
_symmetry.space_group_name_H-M   'P 1'
#
loop_
_entity.id
_entity.type
_entity.pdbx_description
1 polymer ?
#
loop_
_entity_poly.entity_id
_entity_poly.type
_entity_poly.pdbx_seq_one_letter_code
_entity_poly.pdbx_strand_id
1 'polypeptide(L)'
;MEKGKFFKKRDLIVLFVLLALAAAIGLFYLTRGAGAKATVTVDGGGAWEIDLSRDEIYHIENAALPVTLEVKDGKIRFIDSQCPDHLCEGFGFIGSEGEYAICMPAGVAVNIYG
;
A
#
# COMPACT_ATOMS: atom_id res chain seq x y z
N MET A 1 44.58 -15.34 19.75
CA MET A 1 43.51 -14.87 20.65
C MET A 1 42.24 -15.63 20.26
N GLU A 2 42.19 -16.88 20.69
CA GLU A 2 41.19 -17.43 21.64
C GLU A 2 39.89 -17.93 20.98
N LYS A 3 39.98 -19.24 20.68
CA LYS A 3 38.99 -20.28 21.01
C LYS A 3 37.72 -20.31 20.14
N GLY A 4 37.79 -21.19 19.14
CA GLY A 4 36.62 -21.80 18.51
C GLY A 4 35.67 -22.32 19.59
N LYS A 5 34.52 -21.67 19.71
CA LYS A 5 33.46 -22.10 20.61
C LYS A 5 32.73 -23.25 19.92
N PHE A 6 33.07 -24.45 20.38
CA PHE A 6 32.31 -25.68 20.27
C PHE A 6 30.79 -25.36 20.30
N PHE A 7 30.13 -25.45 19.14
CA PHE A 7 28.68 -25.29 19.03
C PHE A 7 28.02 -26.33 19.94
N LYS A 8 27.66 -25.92 21.17
CA LYS A 8 26.85 -26.75 22.05
C LYS A 8 25.49 -26.90 21.38
N LYS A 9 24.86 -28.08 21.48
CA LYS A 9 23.51 -28.35 20.94
C LYS A 9 22.51 -27.25 21.34
N ARG A 10 22.69 -26.64 22.52
CA ARG A 10 21.93 -25.48 23.02
C ARG A 10 22.12 -24.20 22.20
N ASP A 11 23.32 -23.90 21.71
CA ASP A 11 23.59 -22.74 20.87
C ASP A 11 22.90 -22.88 19.51
N LEU A 12 22.91 -24.10 18.95
CA LEU A 12 22.19 -24.42 17.71
C LEU A 12 20.67 -24.28 17.88
N ILE A 13 20.13 -24.70 19.02
CA ILE A 13 18.70 -24.54 19.35
C ILE A 13 18.34 -23.05 19.45
N VAL A 14 19.16 -22.24 20.12
CA VAL A 14 18.91 -20.79 20.24
C VAL A 14 18.95 -20.10 18.88
N LEU A 15 19.93 -20.45 18.03
CA LEU A 15 20.02 -19.93 16.66
C LEU A 15 18.79 -20.29 15.83
N PHE A 16 18.32 -21.54 15.91
CA PHE A 16 17.16 -22.00 15.15
C PHE A 16 15.87 -21.30 15.61
N VAL A 17 15.69 -21.10 16.92
CA VAL A 17 14.55 -20.36 17.47
C VAL A 17 14.57 -18.90 17.00
N LEU A 18 15.73 -18.24 17.01
CA LEU A 18 15.86 -16.86 16.52
C LEU A 18 15.55 -16.75 15.02
N LEU A 19 16.04 -17.69 14.20
CA LEU A 19 15.73 -17.75 12.77
C LEU A 19 14.25 -17.97 12.51
N ALA A 20 13.61 -18.88 13.25
CA ALA A 20 12.17 -19.13 13.14
C ALA A 20 11.35 -17.90 13.55
N LEU A 21 11.77 -17.19 14.61
CA LEU A 21 11.11 -15.95 15.04
C LEU A 21 11.24 -14.85 13.99
N ALA A 22 12.44 -14.66 13.43
CA ALA A 22 12.68 -13.68 12.38
C ALA A 22 11.89 -13.99 11.10
N ALA A 23 11.81 -15.28 10.72
CA ALA A 23 10.99 -15.72 9.60
C ALA A 23 9.49 -15.50 9.86
N ALA A 24 9.00 -15.79 11.07
CA ALA A 24 7.61 -15.56 11.44
C ALA A 24 7.26 -14.06 11.44
N ILE A 25 8.15 -13.20 11.94
CA ILE A 25 7.98 -11.74 11.90
C ILE A 25 8.02 -11.24 10.45
N GLY A 26 8.98 -11.71 9.66
CA GLY A 26 9.07 -11.37 8.23
C GLY A 26 7.82 -11.79 7.46
N LEU A 27 7.33 -13.01 7.70
CA LEU A 27 6.10 -13.52 7.10
C LEU A 27 4.89 -12.70 7.55
N PHE A 28 4.79 -12.37 8.84
CA PHE A 28 3.71 -11.54 9.38
C PHE A 28 3.66 -10.16 8.72
N TYR A 29 4.82 -9.51 8.49
CA TYR A 29 4.89 -8.25 7.75
C TYR A 29 4.60 -8.41 6.25
N LEU A 30 4.98 -9.54 5.63
CA LEU A 30 4.61 -9.84 4.24
C LEU A 30 3.10 -10.11 4.08
N THR A 31 2.47 -10.78 5.03
CA THR A 31 1.03 -11.05 5.01
C THR A 31 0.18 -9.85 5.44
N ARG A 32 0.81 -8.78 5.93
CA ARG A 32 0.15 -7.52 6.28
C ARG A 32 -0.11 -6.61 5.07
N GLY A 33 -0.07 -7.18 3.87
CA GLY A 33 -0.45 -6.50 2.64
C GLY A 33 -1.92 -6.14 2.64
N ALA A 34 -2.17 -4.89 2.24
CA ALA A 34 -3.42 -4.28 1.83
C ALA A 34 -4.40 -3.91 2.96
N GLY A 35 -4.52 -2.62 3.25
CA GLY A 35 -5.80 -2.09 3.73
C GLY A 35 -6.90 -2.62 2.80
N ALA A 36 -7.93 -3.24 3.37
CA ALA A 36 -8.83 -4.08 2.58
C ALA A 36 -9.54 -3.28 1.47
N LYS A 37 -9.68 -1.97 1.65
CA LYS A 37 -10.42 -1.10 0.75
C LYS A 37 -9.87 0.32 0.73
N ALA A 38 -9.80 0.92 -0.46
CA ALA A 38 -9.66 2.35 -0.62
C ALA A 38 -11.04 2.96 -0.89
N THR A 39 -11.41 4.05 -0.22
CA THR A 39 -12.56 4.84 -0.61
C THR A 39 -12.11 5.93 -1.57
N VAL A 40 -12.70 5.96 -2.76
CA VAL A 40 -12.54 7.03 -3.74
C VAL A 40 -13.77 7.91 -3.70
N THR A 41 -13.56 9.20 -3.48
CA THR A 41 -14.60 10.22 -3.44
C THR A 41 -14.39 11.17 -4.61
N VAL A 42 -15.46 11.43 -5.35
CA VAL A 42 -15.48 12.42 -6.42
C VAL A 42 -16.50 13.50 -6.08
N ASP A 43 -16.07 14.76 -6.17
CA ASP A 43 -16.94 15.92 -5.91
C ASP A 43 -18.17 15.88 -6.83
N GLY A 44 -19.35 15.80 -6.22
CA GLY A 44 -20.63 15.66 -6.94
C GLY A 44 -20.90 14.29 -7.57
N GLY A 45 -19.91 13.38 -7.59
CA GLY A 45 -20.00 12.02 -8.12
C GLY A 45 -20.21 10.92 -7.07
N GLY A 46 -20.11 11.26 -5.78
CA GLY A 46 -20.29 10.33 -4.66
C GLY A 46 -18.99 9.64 -4.23
N ALA A 47 -19.12 8.64 -3.36
CA ALA A 47 -18.00 7.85 -2.84
C ALA A 47 -18.24 6.35 -3.06
N TRP A 48 -17.19 5.62 -3.43
CA TRP A 48 -17.23 4.17 -3.60
C TRP A 48 -15.95 3.52 -3.11
N GLU A 49 -16.02 2.21 -2.88
CA GLU A 49 -14.88 1.43 -2.40
C GLU A 49 -14.21 0.69 -3.57
N ILE A 50 -12.88 0.70 -3.57
CA ILE A 50 -12.02 -0.08 -4.46
C ILE A 50 -11.34 -1.15 -3.61
N ASP A 51 -11.44 -2.40 -4.06
CA ASP A 51 -10.77 -3.55 -3.44
C ASP A 51 -9.28 -3.54 -3.83
N LEU A 52 -8.41 -3.29 -2.86
CA LEU A 52 -6.97 -3.22 -3.10
C LEU A 52 -6.32 -4.60 -3.33
N SER A 53 -7.05 -5.70 -3.12
CA SER A 53 -6.52 -7.05 -3.36
C SER A 53 -6.40 -7.42 -4.84
N ARG A 54 -6.98 -6.61 -5.73
CA ARG A 54 -6.98 -6.85 -7.18
C ARG A 54 -6.20 -5.77 -7.89
N ASP A 55 -5.14 -6.19 -8.57
CA ASP A 55 -4.38 -5.30 -9.45
C ASP A 55 -5.25 -4.91 -10.66
N GLU A 56 -5.62 -3.63 -10.74
CA GLU A 56 -6.53 -3.09 -11.75
C GLU A 56 -6.29 -1.59 -11.97
N ILE A 57 -6.62 -1.12 -13.17
CA ILE A 57 -6.57 0.30 -13.52
C ILE A 57 -8.01 0.84 -13.57
N TYR A 58 -8.27 1.94 -12.86
CA TYR A 58 -9.57 2.58 -12.79
C TYR A 58 -9.53 3.95 -13.49
N HIS A 59 -10.42 4.15 -14.46
CA HIS A 59 -10.60 5.43 -15.14
C HIS A 59 -11.80 6.17 -14.54
N ILE A 60 -11.54 7.35 -14.00
CA ILE A 60 -12.55 8.22 -13.39
C ILE A 60 -12.85 9.35 -14.38
N GLU A 61 -13.90 9.17 -15.18
CA GLU A 61 -14.32 10.17 -16.18
C GLU A 61 -15.40 11.12 -15.66
N ASN A 62 -16.06 10.78 -14.55
CA ASN A 62 -17.15 11.53 -13.94
C ASN A 62 -16.69 12.60 -12.94
N ALA A 63 -15.38 12.89 -12.91
CA ALA A 63 -14.77 13.95 -12.09
C ALA A 63 -14.71 15.28 -12.85
N ALA A 64 -14.29 16.36 -12.19
CA ALA A 64 -14.15 17.67 -12.85
C ALA A 64 -13.12 17.62 -13.99
N LEU A 65 -12.09 16.78 -13.83
CA LEU A 65 -11.11 16.43 -14.85
C LEU A 65 -10.90 14.91 -14.82
N PRO A 66 -10.66 14.26 -15.97
CA PRO A 66 -10.37 12.83 -16.01
C PRO A 66 -9.12 12.49 -15.19
N VAL A 67 -9.22 11.44 -14.39
CA VAL A 67 -8.06 10.86 -13.67
C VAL A 67 -8.03 9.35 -13.82
N THR A 68 -6.83 8.78 -13.79
CA THR A 68 -6.59 7.34 -13.82
C THR A 68 -5.86 6.91 -12.56
N LEU A 69 -6.42 5.92 -11.88
CA LEU A 69 -5.85 5.29 -10.70
C LEU A 69 -5.32 3.90 -11.06
N GLU A 70 -4.23 3.47 -10.44
CA GLU A 70 -3.71 2.11 -10.54
C GLU A 70 -3.69 1.48 -9.15
N VAL A 71 -4.30 0.31 -9.03
CA VAL A 71 -4.13 -0.59 -7.89
C VAL A 71 -3.08 -1.64 -8.24
N LYS A 72 -2.10 -1.81 -7.36
CA LYS A 72 -1.05 -2.81 -7.49
C LYS A 72 -0.49 -3.24 -6.15
N ASP A 73 -0.31 -4.54 -5.94
CA ASP A 73 0.32 -5.11 -4.74
C ASP A 73 -0.33 -4.60 -3.42
N GLY A 74 -1.66 -4.45 -3.40
CA GLY A 74 -2.37 -3.99 -2.21
C GLY A 74 -2.33 -2.48 -1.98
N LYS A 75 -1.91 -1.69 -2.97
CA LYS A 75 -1.74 -0.23 -2.89
C LYS A 75 -2.39 0.44 -4.08
N ILE A 76 -2.71 1.73 -3.95
CA ILE A 76 -3.32 2.55 -5.00
C ILE A 76 -2.50 3.82 -5.23
N ARG A 77 -2.48 4.32 -6.46
CA ARG A 77 -1.87 5.60 -6.82
C ARG A 77 -2.58 6.28 -7.98
N PHE A 78 -2.35 7.58 -8.14
CA PHE A 78 -2.64 8.30 -9.38
C PHE A 78 -1.54 8.02 -10.40
N ILE A 79 -1.91 7.63 -11.62
CA ILE A 79 -0.95 7.40 -12.72
C ILE A 79 -1.07 8.41 -13.86
N ASP A 80 -2.24 9.03 -14.01
CA ASP A 80 -2.49 10.11 -14.95
C ASP A 80 -3.62 10.99 -14.41
N SER A 81 -3.42 12.29 -14.41
CA SER A 81 -4.44 13.27 -14.06
C SER A 81 -4.36 14.42 -15.04
N GLN A 82 -5.47 14.80 -15.67
CA GLN A 82 -5.51 15.94 -16.60
C GLN A 82 -5.44 17.31 -15.88
N CYS A 83 -4.91 17.35 -14.66
CA CYS A 83 -4.73 18.56 -13.87
C CYS A 83 -3.39 19.24 -14.21
N PRO A 84 -3.31 20.59 -14.17
CA PRO A 84 -2.13 21.30 -14.63
C PRO A 84 -0.89 21.12 -13.75
N ASP A 85 -1.07 20.65 -12.51
CA ASP A 85 -0.02 20.55 -11.50
C ASP A 85 0.57 19.14 -11.34
N HIS A 86 -0.15 18.09 -11.78
CA HIS A 86 0.21 16.68 -11.66
C HIS A 86 0.74 16.25 -10.28
N LEU A 87 0.42 16.99 -9.21
CA LEU A 87 0.99 16.75 -7.88
C LEU A 87 0.48 15.43 -7.28
N CYS A 88 -0.74 15.02 -7.62
CA CYS A 88 -1.36 13.78 -7.18
C CYS A 88 -0.57 12.53 -7.61
N GLU A 89 0.07 12.56 -8.78
CA GLU A 89 0.90 11.47 -9.31
C GLU A 89 2.20 11.31 -8.51
N GLY A 90 2.69 12.41 -7.93
CA GLY A 90 3.92 12.44 -7.12
C GLY A 90 3.81 11.75 -5.76
N PHE A 91 2.60 11.54 -5.24
CA PHE A 91 2.41 10.80 -3.97
C PHE A 91 2.80 9.32 -4.09
N GLY A 92 2.74 8.75 -5.29
CA GLY A 92 3.02 7.34 -5.51
C GLY A 92 1.99 6.44 -4.83
N PHE A 93 2.43 5.24 -4.45
CA PHE A 93 1.56 4.21 -3.87
C PHE A 93 1.24 4.46 -2.40
N ILE A 94 -0.05 4.57 -2.10
CA ILE A 94 -0.62 4.55 -0.75
C ILE A 94 -1.36 3.22 -0.51
N GLY A 95 -1.32 2.71 0.72
CA GLY A 95 -1.99 1.45 1.09
C GLY A 95 -2.01 1.15 2.58
N SER A 96 -1.50 2.05 3.42
CA SER A 96 -1.61 1.96 4.88
C SER A 96 -2.85 2.72 5.36
N GLU A 97 -3.54 2.22 6.38
CA GLU A 97 -4.70 2.88 6.98
C GLU A 97 -4.40 4.34 7.38
N GLY A 98 -5.28 5.25 7.00
CA GLY A 98 -5.14 6.69 7.24
C GLY A 98 -4.27 7.43 6.23
N GLU A 99 -3.64 6.74 5.27
CA GLU A 99 -3.02 7.40 4.13
C GLU A 99 -4.08 7.94 3.17
N TYR A 100 -3.77 9.07 2.54
CA TYR A 100 -4.65 9.73 1.59
C TYR A 100 -3.85 10.37 0.45
N ALA A 101 -4.49 10.46 -0.72
CA ALA A 101 -3.97 11.20 -1.87
C ALA A 101 -5.13 11.94 -2.54
N ILE A 102 -4.91 13.20 -2.91
CA ILE A 102 -5.98 14.07 -3.39
C ILE A 102 -5.52 14.80 -4.65
N CYS A 103 -6.35 14.76 -5.68
CA CYS A 103 -6.26 15.63 -6.83
C CYS A 103 -7.31 16.75 -6.70
N MET A 104 -6.90 17.86 -6.09
CA MET A 104 -7.80 18.99 -5.81
C MET A 104 -8.41 19.60 -7.08
N PRO A 105 -7.67 19.81 -8.20
CA PRO A 105 -8.26 20.36 -9.41
C PRO A 105 -9.28 19.43 -10.09
N ALA A 106 -9.10 18.11 -9.96
CA ALA A 106 -10.05 17.12 -10.49
C ALA A 106 -11.22 16.84 -9.54
N GLY A 107 -11.14 17.26 -8.27
CA GLY A 107 -12.15 16.96 -7.24
C GLY A 107 -12.18 15.48 -6.86
N VAL A 108 -11.02 14.80 -6.87
CA VAL A 108 -10.91 13.36 -6.56
C VAL A 108 -10.03 13.15 -5.34
N ALA A 109 -10.53 12.41 -4.36
CA ALA A 109 -9.81 12.04 -3.14
C ALA A 109 -9.80 10.52 -2.97
N VAL A 110 -8.66 9.97 -2.59
CA VAL A 110 -8.47 8.56 -2.25
C VAL A 110 -8.05 8.47 -0.79
N ASN A 111 -8.72 7.62 -0.02
CA ASN A 111 -8.43 7.41 1.39
C ASN A 111 -8.39 5.91 1.71
N ILE A 112 -7.43 5.47 2.51
CA ILE A 112 -7.29 4.05 2.88
C ILE A 112 -7.96 3.80 4.23
N TYR A 113 -8.96 2.93 4.22
CA TYR A 113 -9.61 2.44 5.44
C TYR A 113 -9.23 0.98 5.69
N GLY A 114 -8.88 0.68 6.95
CA GLY A 114 -8.45 -0.64 7.43
C GLY A 114 -9.62 -1.48 7.95
#